data_AF-A0A2X3HDB1-F1
#
_entry.id   AF-A0A2X3HDB1-F1
#
_cell.length_a   1.000
_cell.length_b   1.000
_cell.length_c   1.000
_cell.angle_alpha   90.00
_cell.angle_beta   90.00
_cell.angle_gamma   90.00
#
_symmetry.space_group_name_H-M   'P 1'
#
loop_
_entity.id
_entity.type
_entity.pdbx_description
1 polymer ?
#
loop_
_entity_poly.entity_id
_entity_poly.type
_entity_poly.pdbx_seq_one_letter_code
_entity_poly.pdbx_strand_id
1 'polypeptide(L)'
;MKPVEGTILTVARESAKAGLQASLEEEASIDTVLAEMIAKGKLALDNTPNLLPVLKEVGVVDSGGQGLMIIYEGFYGALTGKMEVPDYMASMNELVNAEHHKHVQDFMSTEDITYGYCTEIMVRINENKPGQKTFNEEEFRNHLSTMGDSLLVVSDDEVAKVHVHTEHPGDVFNYGQEFGSLVKMKVENMREQHDAIVGKSETKAPKAPFGIVTVSAGDGMKALFESLGAAIVLSGGQTMNPSTEDITKAIQSANAEQVFVLPNNKNILMAAEQAASLLGEDVVQVIPTKTIPQGLASMLAFQADASFSENAEQMKAAIKDVASGQVTTAVRDTTVSGVDIKKNDYIGMVEGDIKISQTSLEDTTVETLRLMLDEDSEIVTFILGEGVTKEDAEKIESRITNDFSDVEFEIHEGGQPVYPYIFSVE
;
A
#
# COMPACT_ATOMS: atom_id res chain seq x y z
N MET A 1 11.68 7.19 6.49
CA MET A 1 13.07 7.18 7.02
C MET A 1 14.00 7.43 5.85
N LYS A 2 14.98 8.34 5.93
CA LYS A 2 16.01 8.45 4.88
C LYS A 2 17.00 7.30 5.02
N PRO A 3 17.48 6.67 3.94
CA PRO A 3 18.49 5.62 4.03
C PRO A 3 19.78 6.15 4.67
N VAL A 4 20.41 5.35 5.54
CA VAL A 4 21.65 5.69 6.25
C VAL A 4 22.67 4.55 6.08
N GLU A 5 23.94 4.79 6.38
CA GLU A 5 24.90 3.68 6.46
C GLU A 5 24.45 2.67 7.53
N GLY A 6 24.46 1.39 7.15
CA GLY A 6 23.82 0.28 7.84
C GLY A 6 22.50 -0.18 7.20
N THR A 7 21.96 0.53 6.20
CA THR A 7 20.79 0.11 5.40
C THR A 7 21.17 -0.23 3.95
N ILE A 8 20.21 -0.25 3.01
CA ILE A 8 20.38 -0.37 1.56
C ILE A 8 21.58 0.39 1.00
N LEU A 9 21.97 1.54 1.56
CA LEU A 9 23.14 2.29 1.10
C LEU A 9 24.45 1.52 1.29
N THR A 10 24.62 0.85 2.43
CA THR A 10 25.82 0.04 2.69
C THR A 10 25.86 -1.18 1.78
N VAL A 11 24.70 -1.84 1.60
CA VAL A 11 24.58 -2.99 0.69
C VAL A 11 24.93 -2.58 -0.73
N ALA A 12 24.33 -1.48 -1.24
CA ALA A 12 24.62 -0.95 -2.57
C ALA A 12 26.10 -0.57 -2.74
N ARG A 13 26.69 0.12 -1.75
CA ARG A 13 28.08 0.57 -1.78
C ARG A 13 29.08 -0.59 -1.76
N GLU A 14 28.85 -1.59 -0.92
CA GLU A 14 29.73 -2.77 -0.85
C GLU A 14 29.60 -3.66 -2.09
N SER A 15 28.37 -3.86 -2.61
CA SER A 15 28.16 -4.51 -3.90
C SER A 15 28.88 -3.78 -5.03
N ALA A 16 28.74 -2.45 -5.12
CA ALA A 16 29.37 -1.65 -6.17
C ALA A 16 30.90 -1.72 -6.13
N LYS A 17 31.51 -1.71 -4.93
CA LYS A 17 32.96 -1.89 -4.76
C LYS A 17 33.43 -3.26 -5.25
N ALA A 18 32.70 -4.32 -4.91
CA ALA A 18 33.02 -5.67 -5.35
C ALA A 18 32.91 -5.80 -6.87
N GLY A 19 31.82 -5.28 -7.47
CA GLY A 19 31.66 -5.26 -8.92
C GLY A 19 32.77 -4.49 -9.64
N LEU A 20 33.15 -3.32 -9.11
CA LEU A 20 34.26 -2.55 -9.65
C LEU A 20 35.58 -3.34 -9.57
N GLN A 21 35.86 -4.01 -8.46
CA GLN A 21 37.06 -4.81 -8.31
C GLN A 21 37.08 -6.00 -9.27
N ALA A 22 35.97 -6.75 -9.38
CA ALA A 22 35.81 -7.87 -10.29
C ALA A 22 35.96 -7.44 -11.76
N SER A 23 35.51 -6.21 -12.10
CA SER A 23 35.63 -5.69 -13.48
C SER A 23 37.06 -5.42 -13.93
N LEU A 24 38.03 -5.40 -13.01
CA LEU A 24 39.45 -5.17 -13.29
C LEU A 24 40.23 -6.46 -13.54
N GLU A 25 39.59 -7.63 -13.42
CA GLU A 25 40.22 -8.93 -13.69
C GLU A 25 40.36 -9.19 -15.20
N GLU A 26 41.43 -9.88 -15.62
CA GLU A 26 41.70 -10.14 -17.05
C GLU A 26 40.61 -10.96 -17.75
N GLU A 27 39.90 -11.80 -17.00
CA GLU A 27 38.81 -12.66 -17.48
C GLU A 27 37.41 -12.12 -17.12
N ALA A 28 37.33 -10.83 -16.75
CA ALA A 28 36.08 -10.22 -16.30
C ALA A 28 34.99 -10.30 -17.38
N SER A 29 33.81 -10.72 -16.94
CA SER A 29 32.59 -10.84 -17.73
C SER A 29 31.41 -10.31 -16.93
N ILE A 30 30.29 -10.02 -17.58
CA ILE A 30 29.12 -9.44 -16.91
C ILE A 30 28.58 -10.40 -15.84
N ASP A 31 28.62 -11.72 -16.10
CA ASP A 31 28.21 -12.74 -15.16
C ASP A 31 29.14 -12.83 -13.95
N THR A 32 30.47 -12.80 -14.13
CA THR A 32 31.42 -12.85 -13.01
C THR A 32 31.37 -11.59 -12.16
N VAL A 33 31.24 -10.42 -12.78
CA VAL A 33 31.07 -9.13 -12.08
C VAL A 33 29.78 -9.14 -11.26
N LEU A 34 28.66 -9.56 -11.84
CA LEU A 34 27.36 -9.55 -11.17
C LEU A 34 27.30 -10.60 -10.04
N ALA A 35 27.95 -11.76 -10.22
CA ALA A 35 28.08 -12.77 -9.16
C ALA A 35 28.83 -12.21 -7.93
N GLU A 36 29.95 -11.51 -8.14
CA GLU A 36 30.72 -10.91 -7.05
C GLU A 36 29.97 -9.75 -6.36
N MET A 37 29.21 -8.94 -7.13
CA MET A 37 28.33 -7.91 -6.57
C MET A 37 27.28 -8.50 -5.61
N ILE A 38 26.66 -9.62 -6.00
CA ILE A 38 25.65 -10.32 -5.20
C ILE A 38 26.29 -10.95 -3.97
N ALA A 39 27.41 -11.65 -4.13
CA ALA A 39 28.11 -12.30 -3.03
C ALA A 39 28.52 -11.29 -1.95
N LYS A 40 29.09 -10.15 -2.35
CA LYS A 40 29.46 -9.10 -1.40
C LYS A 40 28.25 -8.38 -0.81
N GLY A 41 27.21 -8.18 -1.61
CA GLY A 41 25.95 -7.57 -1.18
C GLY A 41 25.27 -8.38 -0.07
N LYS A 42 25.22 -9.71 -0.21
CA LYS A 42 24.69 -10.62 0.81
C LYS A 42 25.47 -10.53 2.12
N LEU A 43 26.80 -10.55 2.06
CA LEU A 43 27.63 -10.38 3.26
C LEU A 43 27.41 -9.02 3.94
N ALA A 44 27.25 -7.96 3.15
CA ALA A 44 26.95 -6.63 3.69
C ALA A 44 25.55 -6.58 4.33
N LEU A 45 24.56 -7.22 3.69
CA LEU A 45 23.18 -7.35 4.16
C LEU A 45 23.12 -8.14 5.48
N ASP A 46 23.75 -9.29 5.56
CA ASP A 46 23.81 -10.11 6.78
C ASP A 46 24.48 -9.37 7.95
N ASN A 47 25.34 -8.40 7.64
CA ASN A 47 26.02 -7.58 8.64
C ASN A 47 25.26 -6.29 9.01
N THR A 48 24.16 -5.93 8.34
CA THR A 48 23.36 -4.74 8.70
C THR A 48 22.89 -4.73 10.16
N PRO A 49 22.53 -5.87 10.80
CA PRO A 49 22.20 -5.89 12.22
C PRO A 49 23.36 -5.49 13.14
N ASN A 50 24.62 -5.67 12.72
CA ASN A 50 25.76 -5.21 13.52
C ASN A 50 26.06 -3.71 13.33
N LEU A 51 25.52 -3.09 12.29
CA LEU A 51 25.73 -1.67 11.96
C LEU A 51 24.63 -0.78 12.54
N LEU A 52 23.41 -1.30 12.70
CA LEU A 52 22.28 -0.58 13.27
C LEU A 52 21.69 -1.34 14.45
N PRO A 53 21.72 -0.76 15.67
CA PRO A 53 21.15 -1.38 16.87
C PRO A 53 19.69 -1.79 16.71
N VAL A 54 18.88 -0.97 16.02
CA VAL A 54 17.46 -1.28 15.76
C VAL A 54 17.29 -2.60 15.01
N LEU A 55 18.10 -2.86 13.97
CA LEU A 55 18.06 -4.10 13.20
C LEU A 55 18.53 -5.30 14.04
N LYS A 56 19.49 -5.08 14.93
CA LYS A 56 19.96 -6.08 15.90
C LYS A 56 18.89 -6.48 16.90
N GLU A 57 18.21 -5.49 17.46
CA GLU A 57 17.12 -5.65 18.42
C GLU A 57 15.97 -6.44 17.80
N VAL A 58 15.69 -6.18 16.52
CA VAL A 58 14.63 -6.86 15.79
C VAL A 58 15.07 -8.17 15.10
N GLY A 59 16.35 -8.54 15.17
CA GLY A 59 16.88 -9.79 14.62
C GLY A 59 16.66 -9.98 13.12
N VAL A 60 16.52 -8.89 12.36
CA VAL A 60 16.29 -8.92 10.91
C VAL A 60 17.30 -8.05 10.17
N VAL A 61 17.55 -8.38 8.91
CA VAL A 61 18.36 -7.58 8.00
C VAL A 61 17.57 -6.38 7.46
N ASP A 62 18.25 -5.42 6.83
CA ASP A 62 17.59 -4.28 6.22
C ASP A 62 16.68 -4.71 5.05
N SER A 63 15.39 -4.37 5.10
CA SER A 63 14.42 -4.76 4.08
C SER A 63 14.70 -4.12 2.70
N GLY A 64 15.23 -2.90 2.69
CA GLY A 64 15.66 -2.24 1.44
C GLY A 64 16.86 -2.94 0.81
N GLY A 65 17.85 -3.31 1.62
CA GLY A 65 19.00 -4.12 1.20
C GLY A 65 18.59 -5.50 0.68
N GLN A 66 17.64 -6.16 1.35
CA GLN A 66 17.08 -7.44 0.91
C GLN A 66 16.38 -7.31 -0.45
N GLY A 67 15.54 -6.29 -0.63
CA GLY A 67 14.89 -6.02 -1.92
C GLY A 67 15.90 -5.77 -3.05
N LEU A 68 16.97 -5.02 -2.77
CA LEU A 68 18.04 -4.79 -3.73
C LEU A 68 18.75 -6.09 -4.14
N MET A 69 19.00 -7.01 -3.20
CA MET A 69 19.59 -8.31 -3.50
C MET A 69 18.70 -9.16 -4.38
N ILE A 70 17.39 -9.19 -4.11
CA ILE A 70 16.42 -9.92 -4.93
C ILE A 70 16.44 -9.41 -6.39
N ILE A 71 16.53 -8.09 -6.59
CA ILE A 71 16.64 -7.49 -7.92
C ILE A 71 17.93 -7.96 -8.63
N TYR A 72 19.07 -7.91 -7.95
CA TYR A 72 20.35 -8.35 -8.53
C TYR A 72 20.37 -9.84 -8.84
N GLU A 73 19.82 -10.68 -7.96
CA GLU A 73 19.66 -12.12 -8.19
C GLU A 73 18.76 -12.40 -9.39
N GLY A 74 17.68 -11.62 -9.55
CA GLY A 74 16.82 -11.69 -10.74
C GLY A 74 17.57 -11.34 -12.02
N PHE A 75 18.37 -10.29 -12.02
CA PHE A 75 19.22 -9.93 -13.17
C PHE A 75 20.22 -11.04 -13.50
N TYR A 76 20.86 -11.62 -12.48
CA TYR A 76 21.82 -12.70 -12.66
C TYR A 76 21.17 -13.99 -13.15
N GLY A 77 19.99 -14.34 -12.64
CA GLY A 77 19.19 -15.47 -13.10
C GLY A 77 18.78 -15.32 -14.56
N ALA A 78 18.32 -14.13 -14.96
CA ALA A 78 17.97 -13.82 -16.35
C ALA A 78 19.20 -13.88 -17.28
N LEU A 79 20.34 -13.34 -16.84
CA LEU A 79 21.59 -13.32 -17.61
C LEU A 79 22.15 -14.73 -17.83
N THR A 80 22.09 -15.60 -16.82
CA THR A 80 22.70 -16.94 -16.84
C THR A 80 21.75 -18.04 -17.28
N GLY A 81 20.46 -17.72 -17.47
CA GLY A 81 19.40 -18.71 -17.73
C GLY A 81 19.11 -19.62 -16.53
N LYS A 82 19.62 -19.29 -15.35
CA LYS A 82 19.44 -20.03 -14.09
C LYS A 82 18.54 -19.25 -13.16
N MET A 83 17.31 -19.00 -13.61
CA MET A 83 16.31 -18.36 -12.78
C MET A 83 15.76 -19.37 -11.78
N GLU A 84 16.28 -19.35 -10.56
CA GLU A 84 15.65 -20.04 -9.43
C GLU A 84 14.60 -19.10 -8.83
N VAL A 85 13.33 -19.46 -8.97
CA VAL A 85 12.22 -18.75 -8.32
C VAL A 85 12.15 -19.26 -6.88
N PRO A 86 12.39 -18.43 -5.86
CA PRO A 86 12.27 -18.88 -4.48
C PRO A 86 10.84 -19.30 -4.15
N ASP A 87 10.66 -20.34 -3.33
CA ASP A 87 9.35 -20.90 -2.96
C ASP A 87 8.38 -19.85 -2.36
N TYR A 88 8.90 -18.79 -1.73
CA TYR A 88 8.08 -17.70 -1.19
C TYR A 88 7.47 -16.78 -2.27
N MET A 89 7.94 -16.85 -3.52
CA MET A 89 7.30 -16.19 -4.67
C MET A 89 6.10 -16.97 -5.21
N ALA A 90 5.97 -18.27 -4.91
CA ALA A 90 4.78 -19.04 -5.30
C ALA A 90 3.52 -18.57 -4.55
N SER A 91 3.65 -18.23 -3.27
CA SER A 91 2.57 -17.62 -2.48
C SER A 91 2.34 -16.14 -2.81
N MET A 92 3.39 -15.43 -3.19
CA MET A 92 3.27 -14.06 -3.70
C MET A 92 2.61 -14.02 -5.06
N ASN A 93 2.79 -15.00 -5.94
CA ASN A 93 2.08 -15.08 -7.21
C ASN A 93 0.56 -15.18 -7.01
N GLU A 94 0.03 -15.79 -5.95
CA GLU A 94 -1.42 -15.76 -5.70
C GLU A 94 -1.92 -14.38 -5.24
N LEU A 95 -1.14 -13.66 -4.43
CA LEU A 95 -1.44 -12.29 -4.00
C LEU A 95 -1.27 -11.26 -5.14
N VAL A 96 -0.16 -11.35 -5.86
CA VAL A 96 0.19 -10.54 -7.03
C VAL A 96 -0.77 -10.81 -8.18
N ASN A 97 -1.26 -12.05 -8.40
CA ASN A 97 -2.30 -12.29 -9.41
C ASN A 97 -3.66 -11.71 -9.00
N ALA A 98 -4.02 -11.74 -7.71
CA ALA A 98 -5.27 -11.13 -7.23
C ALA A 98 -5.23 -9.59 -7.29
N GLU A 99 -4.05 -8.98 -7.10
CA GLU A 99 -3.83 -7.52 -7.15
C GLU A 99 -3.50 -7.00 -8.55
N HIS A 100 -2.77 -7.73 -9.41
CA HIS A 100 -2.49 -7.31 -10.80
C HIS A 100 -3.77 -7.21 -11.63
N HIS A 101 -4.77 -8.06 -11.38
CA HIS A 101 -6.07 -7.95 -12.03
C HIS A 101 -6.86 -6.70 -11.61
N LYS A 102 -6.52 -6.05 -10.48
CA LYS A 102 -7.10 -4.77 -10.06
C LYS A 102 -6.26 -3.58 -10.52
N HIS A 103 -4.95 -3.64 -10.32
CA HIS A 103 -4.06 -2.49 -10.55
C HIS A 103 -3.63 -2.25 -12.00
N VAL A 104 -3.62 -3.25 -12.89
CA VAL A 104 -3.23 -2.99 -14.30
C VAL A 104 -4.39 -2.40 -15.11
N GLN A 105 -5.64 -2.72 -14.75
CA GLN A 105 -6.83 -2.21 -15.45
C GLN A 105 -7.24 -0.80 -15.01
N ASP A 106 -6.84 -0.35 -13.81
CA ASP A 106 -7.14 1.01 -13.29
C ASP A 106 -6.20 2.11 -13.82
N PHE A 107 -5.13 1.76 -14.56
CA PHE A 107 -4.04 2.69 -14.92
C PHE A 107 -3.92 3.04 -16.40
N MET A 108 -4.83 2.56 -17.27
CA MET A 108 -4.78 2.89 -18.70
C MET A 108 -5.55 4.19 -18.98
N SER A 109 -4.87 5.18 -19.58
CA SER A 109 -5.56 6.32 -20.17
C SER A 109 -6.38 5.84 -21.37
N THR A 110 -7.59 6.38 -21.57
CA THR A 110 -8.46 6.04 -22.72
C THR A 110 -7.78 6.30 -24.07
N GLU A 111 -6.78 7.19 -24.09
CA GLU A 111 -6.03 7.57 -25.28
C GLU A 111 -4.98 6.50 -25.68
N ASP A 112 -4.65 5.56 -24.78
CA ASP A 112 -3.65 4.50 -24.99
C ASP A 112 -4.26 3.11 -25.29
N ILE A 113 -5.60 2.95 -25.24
CA ILE A 113 -6.27 1.66 -25.49
C ILE A 113 -6.42 1.42 -27.00
N THR A 114 -5.46 0.69 -27.60
CA THR A 114 -5.53 0.28 -29.02
C THR A 114 -6.56 -0.85 -29.24
N TYR A 115 -6.65 -1.81 -28.31
CA TYR A 115 -7.59 -2.93 -28.35
C TYR A 115 -8.53 -2.88 -27.14
N GLY A 116 -9.84 -2.86 -27.39
CA GLY A 116 -10.85 -2.53 -26.38
C GLY A 116 -11.24 -3.64 -25.41
N TYR A 117 -10.89 -4.90 -25.67
CA TYR A 117 -11.29 -6.03 -24.81
C TYR A 117 -10.09 -6.77 -24.23
N CYS A 118 -10.06 -6.90 -22.90
CA CYS A 118 -9.20 -7.84 -22.21
C CYS A 118 -9.83 -9.23 -22.30
N THR A 119 -9.16 -10.15 -22.98
CA THR A 119 -9.65 -11.52 -23.21
C THR A 119 -8.75 -12.51 -22.50
N GLU A 120 -9.34 -13.32 -21.62
CA GLU A 120 -8.65 -14.40 -20.93
C GLU A 120 -9.29 -15.75 -21.24
N ILE A 121 -8.45 -16.72 -21.56
CA ILE A 121 -8.87 -18.12 -21.70
C ILE A 121 -7.96 -19.06 -20.92
N MET A 122 -8.55 -20.16 -20.48
CA MET A 122 -7.83 -21.33 -20.02
C MET A 122 -8.27 -22.52 -20.87
N VAL A 123 -7.33 -23.08 -21.63
CA VAL A 123 -7.54 -24.23 -22.52
C VAL A 123 -6.97 -25.46 -21.82
N ARG A 124 -7.76 -26.54 -21.72
CA ARG A 124 -7.23 -27.85 -21.34
C ARG A 124 -6.59 -28.48 -22.57
N ILE A 125 -5.28 -28.64 -22.57
CA ILE A 125 -4.50 -29.13 -23.71
C ILE A 125 -4.24 -30.64 -23.58
N ASN A 126 -3.72 -31.27 -24.64
CA ASN A 126 -3.32 -32.69 -24.66
C ASN A 126 -4.44 -33.71 -24.34
N GLU A 127 -5.72 -33.32 -24.44
CA GLU A 127 -6.89 -34.20 -24.24
C GLU A 127 -7.05 -35.35 -25.26
N ASN A 128 -6.22 -35.43 -26.31
CA ASN A 128 -6.24 -36.47 -27.36
C ASN A 128 -7.62 -36.69 -28.02
N LYS A 129 -8.38 -35.61 -28.25
CA LYS A 129 -9.70 -35.67 -28.89
C LYS A 129 -9.58 -35.70 -30.43
N PRO A 130 -10.50 -36.38 -31.15
CA PRO A 130 -10.51 -36.38 -32.61
C PRO A 130 -10.64 -34.96 -33.19
N GLY A 131 -9.68 -34.54 -34.01
CA GLY A 131 -9.67 -33.20 -34.64
C GLY A 131 -8.91 -32.11 -33.86
N GLN A 132 -8.35 -32.44 -32.70
CA GLN A 132 -7.53 -31.52 -31.89
C GLN A 132 -6.13 -31.37 -32.47
N LYS A 133 -5.63 -30.14 -32.59
CA LYS A 133 -4.24 -29.84 -32.94
C LYS A 133 -3.31 -30.18 -31.77
N THR A 134 -2.11 -30.65 -32.09
CA THR A 134 -1.04 -30.83 -31.10
C THR A 134 -0.63 -29.46 -30.57
N PHE A 135 -0.57 -29.34 -29.24
CA PHE A 135 -0.19 -28.08 -28.61
C PHE A 135 1.33 -27.86 -28.70
N ASN A 136 1.72 -26.69 -29.19
CA ASN A 136 3.08 -26.18 -29.15
C ASN A 136 3.00 -24.73 -28.69
N GLU A 137 3.61 -24.42 -27.54
CA GLU A 137 3.50 -23.11 -26.90
C GLU A 137 4.01 -21.97 -27.79
N GLU A 138 5.12 -22.19 -28.51
CA GLU A 138 5.73 -21.16 -29.35
C GLU A 138 4.84 -20.82 -30.55
N GLU A 139 4.31 -21.82 -31.25
CA GLU A 139 3.35 -21.63 -32.35
C GLU A 139 2.04 -20.98 -31.86
N PHE A 140 1.54 -21.43 -30.71
CA PHE A 140 0.31 -20.94 -30.09
C PHE A 140 0.45 -19.46 -29.69
N ARG A 141 1.56 -19.10 -29.04
CA ARG A 141 1.89 -17.72 -28.67
C ARG A 141 2.10 -16.83 -29.90
N ASN A 142 2.82 -17.32 -30.92
CA ASN A 142 3.08 -16.56 -32.14
C ASN A 142 1.81 -16.28 -32.94
N HIS A 143 0.82 -17.15 -32.89
CA HIS A 143 -0.46 -16.89 -33.54
C HIS A 143 -1.27 -15.85 -32.77
N LEU A 144 -1.39 -16.01 -31.44
CA LEU A 144 -2.11 -15.08 -30.58
C LEU A 144 -1.52 -13.66 -30.58
N SER A 145 -0.20 -13.52 -30.79
CA SER A 145 0.45 -12.21 -30.85
C SER A 145 0.07 -11.41 -32.10
N THR A 146 -0.54 -12.06 -33.11
CA THR A 146 -1.10 -11.38 -34.29
C THR A 146 -2.53 -10.89 -34.06
N MET A 147 -3.19 -11.36 -33.01
CA MET A 147 -4.60 -11.07 -32.70
C MET A 147 -4.79 -9.89 -31.75
N GLY A 148 -3.71 -9.35 -31.18
CA GLY A 148 -3.79 -8.35 -30.14
C GLY A 148 -2.43 -7.95 -29.56
N ASP A 149 -2.46 -7.10 -28.54
CA ASP A 149 -1.28 -6.73 -27.76
C ASP A 149 -1.29 -7.34 -26.34
N SER A 150 -0.23 -7.05 -25.57
CA SER A 150 -0.14 -7.43 -24.15
C SER A 150 -0.32 -8.94 -23.90
N LEU A 151 0.12 -9.75 -24.86
CA LEU A 151 -0.03 -11.19 -24.81
C LEU A 151 0.81 -11.82 -23.69
N LEU A 152 0.11 -12.51 -22.79
CA LEU A 152 0.69 -13.45 -21.84
C LEU A 152 0.14 -14.85 -22.13
N VAL A 153 1.05 -15.80 -22.36
CA VAL A 153 0.74 -17.23 -22.46
C VAL A 153 1.58 -17.93 -21.42
N VAL A 154 0.93 -18.74 -20.59
CA VAL A 154 1.57 -19.60 -19.60
C VAL A 154 0.95 -20.98 -19.73
N SER A 155 1.75 -22.01 -19.95
CA SER A 155 1.29 -23.41 -20.06
C SER A 155 2.06 -24.35 -19.14
N ASP A 156 1.37 -25.42 -18.74
CA ASP A 156 1.97 -26.65 -18.22
C ASP A 156 1.60 -27.84 -19.12
N ASP A 157 1.70 -29.08 -18.63
CA ASP A 157 1.38 -30.28 -19.43
C ASP A 157 -0.13 -30.49 -19.65
N GLU A 158 -1.00 -29.87 -18.85
CA GLU A 158 -2.46 -30.09 -18.84
C GLU A 158 -3.27 -28.87 -19.29
N VAL A 159 -2.79 -27.65 -19.03
CA VAL A 159 -3.51 -26.40 -19.30
C VAL A 159 -2.62 -25.32 -19.91
N ALA A 160 -3.21 -24.52 -20.79
CA ALA A 160 -2.65 -23.27 -21.29
C ALA A 160 -3.54 -22.10 -20.89
N LYS A 161 -2.99 -21.13 -20.18
CA LYS A 161 -3.66 -19.89 -19.76
C LYS A 161 -3.16 -18.73 -20.62
N VAL A 162 -4.11 -17.95 -21.12
CA VAL A 162 -3.85 -16.83 -22.03
C VAL A 162 -4.52 -15.59 -21.49
N HIS A 163 -3.82 -14.46 -21.59
CA HIS A 163 -4.36 -13.12 -21.47
C HIS A 163 -3.90 -12.32 -22.69
N VAL A 164 -4.82 -11.65 -23.38
CA VAL A 164 -4.52 -10.83 -24.57
C VAL A 164 -5.54 -9.70 -24.68
N HIS A 165 -5.08 -8.52 -25.09
CA HIS A 165 -5.96 -7.41 -25.43
C HIS A 165 -6.30 -7.47 -26.93
N THR A 166 -7.57 -7.60 -27.27
CA THR A 166 -8.02 -7.75 -28.67
C THR A 166 -9.34 -7.01 -28.92
N GLU A 167 -9.66 -6.70 -30.18
CA GLU A 167 -10.99 -6.22 -30.58
C GLU A 167 -11.96 -7.37 -30.86
N HIS A 168 -11.44 -8.59 -31.04
CA HIS A 168 -12.22 -9.76 -31.44
C HIS A 168 -11.96 -10.95 -30.49
N PRO A 169 -12.49 -10.91 -29.24
CA PRO A 169 -12.34 -12.00 -28.26
C PRO A 169 -12.77 -13.37 -28.79
N GLY A 170 -13.76 -13.40 -29.69
CA GLY A 170 -14.24 -14.63 -30.31
C GLY A 170 -13.16 -15.37 -31.10
N ASP A 171 -12.22 -14.67 -31.73
CA ASP A 171 -11.14 -15.30 -32.51
C ASP A 171 -10.14 -16.01 -31.59
N VAL A 172 -9.84 -15.42 -30.43
CA VAL A 172 -9.02 -16.02 -29.38
C VAL A 172 -9.68 -17.29 -28.84
N PHE A 173 -11.00 -17.28 -28.66
CA PHE A 173 -11.77 -18.44 -28.19
C PHE A 173 -11.80 -19.56 -29.21
N ASN A 174 -12.02 -19.23 -30.48
CA ASN A 174 -12.03 -20.20 -31.57
C ASN A 174 -10.66 -20.85 -31.74
N TYR A 175 -9.59 -20.06 -31.66
CA TYR A 175 -8.22 -20.56 -31.76
C TYR A 175 -7.86 -21.48 -30.59
N GLY A 176 -8.19 -21.09 -29.35
CA GLY A 176 -7.99 -21.93 -28.18
C GLY A 176 -8.71 -23.29 -28.26
N GLN A 177 -9.91 -23.33 -28.83
CA GLN A 177 -10.68 -24.57 -29.01
C GLN A 177 -10.03 -25.57 -29.97
N GLU A 178 -9.15 -25.13 -30.87
CA GLU A 178 -8.43 -26.04 -31.76
C GLU A 178 -7.49 -26.98 -30.99
N PHE A 179 -7.05 -26.57 -29.79
CA PHE A 179 -6.07 -27.28 -28.97
C PHE A 179 -6.68 -27.98 -27.75
N GLY A 180 -7.97 -27.80 -27.48
CA GLY A 180 -8.71 -28.54 -26.45
C GLY A 180 -9.85 -27.73 -25.82
N SER A 181 -10.39 -28.20 -24.71
CA SER A 181 -11.61 -27.60 -24.13
C SER A 181 -11.33 -26.30 -23.40
N LEU A 182 -12.15 -25.27 -23.63
CA LEU A 182 -12.11 -24.04 -22.84
C LEU A 182 -12.66 -24.31 -21.44
N VAL A 183 -11.78 -24.27 -20.44
CA VAL A 183 -12.10 -24.45 -19.01
C VAL A 183 -12.62 -23.14 -18.41
N LYS A 184 -12.05 -22.01 -18.82
CA LYS A 184 -12.44 -20.68 -18.38
C LYS A 184 -12.37 -19.72 -19.56
N MET A 185 -13.37 -18.85 -19.66
CA MET A 185 -13.43 -17.75 -20.62
C MET A 185 -13.84 -16.50 -19.87
N LYS A 186 -13.12 -15.41 -20.08
CA LYS A 186 -13.43 -14.09 -19.53
C LYS A 186 -13.21 -13.07 -20.65
N VAL A 187 -14.17 -12.17 -20.82
CA VAL A 187 -14.01 -10.98 -21.66
C VAL A 187 -14.42 -9.80 -20.83
N GLU A 188 -13.57 -8.79 -20.77
CA GLU A 188 -13.86 -7.51 -20.15
C GLU A 188 -13.70 -6.40 -21.18
N ASN A 189 -14.71 -5.54 -21.26
CA ASN A 189 -14.63 -4.33 -22.08
C ASN A 189 -13.88 -3.27 -21.29
N MET A 190 -12.61 -3.06 -21.64
CA MET A 190 -11.75 -2.11 -20.95
C MET A 190 -12.21 -0.67 -21.15
N ARG A 191 -12.92 -0.37 -22.26
CA ARG A 191 -13.52 0.95 -22.52
C ARG A 191 -14.71 1.21 -21.59
N GLU A 192 -15.57 0.22 -21.35
CA GLU A 192 -16.72 0.37 -20.44
C GLU A 192 -16.31 0.33 -18.96
N GLN A 193 -15.30 -0.44 -18.58
CA GLN A 193 -14.72 -0.39 -17.23
C GLN A 193 -14.09 0.98 -16.96
N HIS A 194 -13.39 1.55 -17.95
CA HIS A 194 -12.90 2.93 -17.87
C HIS A 194 -14.07 3.94 -17.87
N ASP A 195 -15.11 3.78 -18.68
CA ASP A 195 -16.29 4.66 -18.67
C ASP A 195 -17.10 4.53 -17.36
N ALA A 196 -17.04 3.43 -16.62
CA ALA A 196 -17.64 3.34 -15.29
C ALA A 196 -16.81 4.09 -14.22
N ILE A 197 -15.50 4.23 -14.45
CA ILE A 197 -14.53 4.93 -13.57
C ILE A 197 -14.39 6.42 -13.95
N VAL A 198 -14.57 6.77 -15.22
CA VAL A 198 -14.36 8.12 -15.82
C VAL A 198 -15.66 8.74 -16.33
N GLY A 199 -16.73 7.98 -16.51
CA GLY A 199 -18.04 8.42 -17.00
C GLY A 199 -18.92 9.15 -15.98
N LYS A 200 -18.31 9.86 -15.03
CA LYS A 200 -18.82 11.18 -14.64
C LYS A 200 -18.06 12.26 -15.42
N SER A 201 -18.17 12.22 -16.75
CA SER A 201 -18.07 13.44 -17.54
C SER A 201 -19.36 14.26 -17.30
N GLU A 202 -19.52 14.73 -16.06
CA GLU A 202 -20.30 15.93 -15.82
C GLU A 202 -19.57 17.07 -16.53
N THR A 203 -20.32 17.96 -17.18
CA THR A 203 -19.90 19.34 -17.39
C THR A 203 -19.05 19.77 -16.20
N LYS A 204 -17.72 19.92 -16.35
CA LYS A 204 -16.80 20.12 -15.21
C LYS A 204 -17.42 21.16 -14.30
N ALA A 205 -17.87 20.70 -13.12
CA ALA A 205 -18.36 21.61 -12.11
C ALA A 205 -17.27 22.68 -11.92
N PRO A 206 -17.65 23.96 -11.75
CA PRO A 206 -16.66 25.00 -11.50
C PRO A 206 -15.76 24.56 -10.35
N LYS A 207 -14.46 24.83 -10.48
CA LYS A 207 -13.51 24.45 -9.43
C LYS A 207 -13.98 25.00 -8.09
N ALA A 208 -13.96 24.15 -7.07
CA ALA A 208 -14.16 24.62 -5.71
C ALA A 208 -12.97 25.52 -5.31
N PRO A 209 -13.16 26.55 -4.47
CA PRO A 209 -12.03 27.35 -3.97
C PRO A 209 -10.99 26.48 -3.26
N PHE A 210 -11.47 25.54 -2.44
CA PHE A 210 -10.64 24.62 -1.68
C PHE A 210 -11.03 23.16 -1.92
N GLY A 211 -10.05 22.27 -1.86
CA GLY A 211 -10.25 20.83 -1.81
C GLY A 211 -9.35 20.22 -0.72
N ILE A 212 -9.79 19.13 -0.11
CA ILE A 212 -9.00 18.40 0.88
C ILE A 212 -8.78 16.97 0.37
N VAL A 213 -7.52 16.58 0.26
CA VAL A 213 -7.09 15.22 -0.06
C VAL A 213 -6.51 14.59 1.19
N THR A 214 -7.02 13.43 1.59
CA THR A 214 -6.60 12.76 2.82
C THR A 214 -6.33 11.28 2.55
N VAL A 215 -5.54 10.64 3.41
CA VAL A 215 -5.24 9.21 3.30
C VAL A 215 -5.76 8.47 4.52
N SER A 216 -6.48 7.37 4.30
CA SER A 216 -6.95 6.50 5.38
C SER A 216 -7.16 5.06 4.91
N ALA A 217 -7.25 4.13 5.86
CA ALA A 217 -7.62 2.75 5.62
C ALA A 217 -8.98 2.46 6.28
N GLY A 218 -9.84 1.70 5.59
CA GLY A 218 -11.17 1.34 6.05
C GLY A 218 -12.27 2.20 5.43
N ASP A 219 -13.37 1.55 5.05
CA ASP A 219 -14.51 2.20 4.38
C ASP A 219 -15.24 3.17 5.32
N GLY A 220 -15.33 2.84 6.62
CA GLY A 220 -15.92 3.73 7.63
C GLY A 220 -15.09 5.00 7.82
N MET A 221 -13.76 4.87 7.84
CA MET A 221 -12.84 6.00 7.93
C MET A 221 -12.95 6.91 6.70
N LYS A 222 -13.03 6.30 5.52
CA LYS A 222 -13.27 7.03 4.27
C LYS A 222 -14.59 7.81 4.34
N ALA A 223 -15.67 7.16 4.74
CA ALA A 223 -16.97 7.82 4.90
C ALA A 223 -16.93 8.96 5.93
N LEU A 224 -16.18 8.81 7.02
CA LEU A 224 -16.00 9.84 8.04
C LEU A 224 -15.32 11.09 7.46
N PHE A 225 -14.18 10.92 6.78
CA PHE A 225 -13.50 12.03 6.11
C PHE A 225 -14.34 12.68 5.01
N GLU A 226 -15.03 11.88 4.18
CA GLU A 226 -15.94 12.41 3.15
C GLU A 226 -17.09 13.21 3.78
N SER A 227 -17.64 12.78 4.92
CA SER A 227 -18.71 13.47 5.64
C SER A 227 -18.28 14.83 6.20
N LEU A 228 -16.99 14.96 6.53
CA LEU A 228 -16.37 16.20 6.98
C LEU A 228 -15.88 17.08 5.81
N GLY A 229 -16.12 16.67 4.55
CA GLY A 229 -15.83 17.48 3.37
C GLY A 229 -14.51 17.17 2.66
N ALA A 230 -13.87 16.03 2.94
CA ALA A 230 -12.75 15.57 2.12
C ALA A 230 -13.21 15.37 0.67
N ALA A 231 -12.50 15.97 -0.27
CA ALA A 231 -12.78 15.85 -1.69
C ALA A 231 -12.39 14.47 -2.22
N ILE A 232 -11.23 13.97 -1.78
CA ILE A 232 -10.73 12.63 -2.13
C ILE A 232 -10.09 12.01 -0.90
N VAL A 233 -10.45 10.75 -0.65
CA VAL A 233 -9.79 9.89 0.33
C VAL A 233 -9.05 8.79 -0.40
N LEU A 234 -7.73 8.83 -0.35
CA LEU A 234 -6.88 7.75 -0.85
C LEU A 234 -6.84 6.61 0.16
N SER A 235 -6.84 5.37 -0.35
CA SER A 235 -6.56 4.21 0.48
C SER A 235 -5.09 4.21 0.89
N GLY A 236 -4.82 4.17 2.19
CA GLY A 236 -3.46 3.99 2.70
C GLY A 236 -3.36 3.81 4.21
N GLY A 237 -2.27 3.21 4.66
CA GLY A 237 -2.04 2.79 6.05
C GLY A 237 -0.58 2.44 6.32
N GLN A 238 -0.29 1.62 7.34
CA GLN A 238 1.09 1.29 7.72
C GLN A 238 1.86 0.51 6.62
N THR A 239 1.15 -0.35 5.90
CA THR A 239 1.74 -1.30 4.93
C THR A 239 1.49 -0.89 3.47
N MET A 240 0.48 -0.06 3.22
CA MET A 240 0.06 0.40 1.89
C MET A 240 0.13 1.92 1.87
N ASN A 241 1.26 2.51 1.48
CA ASN A 241 1.42 3.96 1.41
C ASN A 241 1.27 4.41 -0.05
N PRO A 242 0.42 5.40 -0.36
CA PRO A 242 0.30 5.93 -1.72
C PRO A 242 1.61 6.56 -2.17
N SER A 243 1.91 6.44 -3.47
CA SER A 243 3.07 7.06 -4.07
C SER A 243 2.87 8.57 -4.26
N THR A 244 3.95 9.29 -4.54
CA THR A 244 3.89 10.70 -4.94
C THR A 244 2.99 10.92 -6.16
N GLU A 245 2.98 9.96 -7.10
CA GLU A 245 2.13 10.01 -8.29
C GLU A 245 0.65 9.87 -7.94
N ASP A 246 0.30 8.93 -7.07
CA ASP A 246 -1.08 8.72 -6.61
C ASP A 246 -1.64 9.98 -5.92
N ILE A 247 -0.83 10.59 -5.04
CA ILE A 247 -1.19 11.83 -4.36
C ILE A 247 -1.34 12.98 -5.38
N THR A 248 -0.44 13.08 -6.35
CA THR A 248 -0.52 14.11 -7.41
C THR A 248 -1.81 13.98 -8.23
N LYS A 249 -2.16 12.74 -8.63
CA LYS A 249 -3.41 12.46 -9.35
C LYS A 249 -4.64 12.78 -8.50
N ALA A 250 -4.63 12.44 -7.21
CA ALA A 250 -5.70 12.80 -6.30
C ALA A 250 -5.87 14.33 -6.21
N ILE A 251 -4.79 15.09 -6.03
CA ILE A 251 -4.86 16.55 -5.99
C ILE A 251 -5.49 17.13 -7.27
N GLN A 252 -5.10 16.61 -8.43
CA GLN A 252 -5.66 17.06 -9.72
C GLN A 252 -7.14 16.70 -9.87
N SER A 253 -7.53 15.52 -9.41
CA SER A 253 -8.91 15.01 -9.45
C SER A 253 -9.83 15.68 -8.42
N ALA A 254 -9.29 16.34 -7.39
CA ALA A 254 -10.07 17.05 -6.38
C ALA A 254 -10.86 18.25 -6.96
N ASN A 255 -10.56 18.66 -8.20
CA ASN A 255 -11.23 19.75 -8.92
C ASN A 255 -11.36 21.05 -8.09
N ALA A 256 -10.28 21.43 -7.41
CA ALA A 256 -10.20 22.67 -6.63
C ALA A 256 -9.14 23.64 -7.18
N GLU A 257 -9.23 24.90 -6.77
CA GLU A 257 -8.22 25.93 -7.04
C GLU A 257 -7.01 25.74 -6.13
N GLN A 258 -7.23 25.48 -4.84
CA GLN A 258 -6.20 25.24 -3.85
C GLN A 258 -6.53 23.98 -3.04
N VAL A 259 -5.51 23.18 -2.70
CA VAL A 259 -5.70 21.85 -2.11
C VAL A 259 -4.86 21.68 -0.85
N PHE A 260 -5.50 21.19 0.21
CA PHE A 260 -4.83 20.70 1.41
C PHE A 260 -4.62 19.19 1.33
N VAL A 261 -3.45 18.71 1.74
CA VAL A 261 -3.13 17.28 1.78
C VAL A 261 -2.88 16.86 3.23
N LEU A 262 -3.61 15.86 3.70
CA LEU A 262 -3.53 15.29 5.05
C LEU A 262 -3.01 13.85 4.97
N PRO A 263 -1.70 13.62 5.23
CA PRO A 263 -1.09 12.29 5.07
C PRO A 263 -1.60 11.25 6.07
N ASN A 264 -1.97 11.68 7.29
CA ASN A 264 -2.40 10.86 8.44
C ASN A 264 -1.48 9.69 8.80
N ASN A 265 -0.26 9.71 8.27
CA ASN A 265 0.76 8.70 8.49
C ASN A 265 2.13 9.32 8.21
N LYS A 266 3.02 9.21 9.19
CA LYS A 266 4.40 9.71 9.09
C LYS A 266 5.18 9.19 7.88
N ASN A 267 4.82 8.03 7.35
CA ASN A 267 5.48 7.42 6.19
C ASN A 267 5.01 8.02 4.86
N ILE A 268 3.85 8.69 4.84
CA ILE A 268 3.25 9.30 3.64
C ILE A 268 3.67 10.77 3.50
N LEU A 269 4.02 11.43 4.61
CA LEU A 269 4.37 12.86 4.64
C LEU A 269 5.36 13.27 3.55
N MET A 270 6.43 12.49 3.35
CA MET A 270 7.45 12.79 2.35
C MET A 270 6.91 12.73 0.91
N ALA A 271 6.02 11.78 0.61
CA ALA A 271 5.40 11.67 -0.71
C ALA A 271 4.43 12.83 -0.94
N ALA A 272 3.68 13.24 0.08
CA ALA A 272 2.80 14.41 0.02
C ALA A 272 3.58 15.72 -0.19
N GLU A 273 4.69 15.92 0.53
CA GLU A 273 5.57 17.08 0.36
C GLU A 273 6.17 17.14 -1.07
N GLN A 274 6.56 15.99 -1.62
CA GLN A 274 7.03 15.91 -3.00
C GLN A 274 5.93 16.26 -4.01
N ALA A 275 4.71 15.75 -3.82
CA ALA A 275 3.58 16.07 -4.68
C ALA A 275 3.25 17.58 -4.64
N ALA A 276 3.28 18.20 -3.45
CA ALA A 276 3.11 19.64 -3.29
C ALA A 276 4.21 20.43 -3.99
N SER A 277 5.48 20.01 -3.88
CA SER A 277 6.61 20.67 -4.56
C SER A 277 6.48 20.62 -6.08
N LEU A 278 5.95 19.53 -6.65
CA LEU A 278 5.72 19.39 -8.09
C LEU A 278 4.60 20.32 -8.61
N LEU A 279 3.58 20.56 -7.80
CA LEU A 279 2.39 21.34 -8.18
C LEU A 279 2.46 22.82 -7.77
N GLY A 280 3.33 23.16 -6.82
CA GLY A 280 3.55 24.50 -6.29
C GLY A 280 2.83 24.78 -4.97
N GLU A 281 3.54 25.41 -4.03
CA GLU A 281 3.03 25.70 -2.67
C GLU A 281 1.87 26.70 -2.63
N ASP A 282 1.71 27.52 -3.68
CA ASP A 282 0.57 28.43 -3.85
C ASP A 282 -0.74 27.68 -4.18
N VAL A 283 -0.62 26.44 -4.67
CA VAL A 283 -1.73 25.57 -5.08
C VAL A 283 -1.96 24.45 -4.06
N VAL A 284 -0.89 23.90 -3.48
CA VAL A 284 -0.97 22.74 -2.60
C VAL A 284 -0.23 23.01 -1.29
N GLN A 285 -0.90 22.77 -0.16
CA GLN A 285 -0.27 22.79 1.15
C GLN A 285 -0.47 21.47 1.89
N VAL A 286 0.63 20.92 2.40
CA VAL A 286 0.61 19.71 3.21
C VAL A 286 0.39 20.10 4.67
N ILE A 287 -0.65 19.56 5.26
CA ILE A 287 -0.89 19.61 6.70
C ILE A 287 -0.23 18.35 7.29
N PRO A 288 0.81 18.46 8.15
CA PRO A 288 1.72 17.36 8.45
C PRO A 288 1.15 16.38 9.49
N THR A 289 -0.08 15.90 9.27
CA THR A 289 -0.76 14.94 10.12
C THR A 289 -0.07 13.58 10.06
N LYS A 290 0.15 12.97 11.22
CA LYS A 290 0.85 11.68 11.37
C LYS A 290 -0.08 10.56 11.79
N THR A 291 -1.27 10.91 12.27
CA THR A 291 -2.29 9.99 12.74
C THR A 291 -3.66 10.41 12.19
N ILE A 292 -4.60 9.48 12.23
CA ILE A 292 -6.00 9.72 11.83
C ILE A 292 -6.66 10.79 12.73
N PRO A 293 -6.56 10.73 14.07
CA PRO A 293 -7.01 11.81 14.96
C PRO A 293 -6.54 13.21 14.55
N GLN A 294 -5.25 13.36 14.25
CA GLN A 294 -4.70 14.64 13.79
C GLN A 294 -5.32 15.10 12.47
N GLY A 295 -5.64 14.15 11.58
CA GLY A 295 -6.38 14.39 10.34
C GLY A 295 -7.77 14.95 10.60
N LEU A 296 -8.53 14.30 11.48
CA LEU A 296 -9.89 14.72 11.84
C LEU A 296 -9.89 16.09 12.50
N ALA A 297 -9.04 16.32 13.51
CA ALA A 297 -8.87 17.60 14.17
C ALA A 297 -8.50 18.72 13.18
N SER A 298 -7.58 18.43 12.25
CA SER A 298 -7.22 19.38 11.18
C SER A 298 -8.42 19.73 10.29
N MET A 299 -9.28 18.77 9.97
CA MET A 299 -10.46 19.05 9.15
C MET A 299 -11.51 19.87 9.89
N LEU A 300 -11.70 19.64 11.19
CA LEU A 300 -12.63 20.43 12.01
C LEU A 300 -12.20 21.90 12.15
N ALA A 301 -10.89 22.17 12.06
CA ALA A 301 -10.34 23.52 12.07
C ALA A 301 -10.45 24.28 10.73
N PHE A 302 -10.88 23.62 9.65
CA PHE A 302 -11.00 24.25 8.33
C PHE A 302 -12.17 25.25 8.28
N GLN A 303 -11.93 26.43 7.69
CA GLN A 303 -12.90 27.51 7.54
C GLN A 303 -13.01 27.94 6.08
N ALA A 304 -14.19 27.78 5.48
CA ALA A 304 -14.40 28.05 4.05
C ALA A 304 -14.20 29.53 3.64
N ASP A 305 -14.30 30.46 4.60
CA ASP A 305 -14.15 31.91 4.41
C ASP A 305 -12.74 32.44 4.71
N ALA A 306 -11.85 31.63 5.29
CA ALA A 306 -10.46 31.99 5.53
C ALA A 306 -9.60 31.83 4.28
N SER A 307 -8.50 32.59 4.19
CA SER A 307 -7.54 32.42 3.09
C SER A 307 -6.82 31.07 3.16
N PHE A 308 -6.21 30.64 2.04
CA PHE A 308 -5.47 29.37 1.98
C PHE A 308 -4.38 29.24 3.04
N SER A 309 -3.61 30.31 3.24
CA SER A 309 -2.53 30.34 4.24
C SER A 309 -3.07 30.38 5.67
N GLU A 310 -4.15 31.11 5.94
CA GLU A 310 -4.76 31.15 7.27
C GLU A 310 -5.36 29.80 7.64
N ASN A 311 -6.06 29.15 6.71
CA ASN A 311 -6.56 27.80 6.88
C ASN A 311 -5.42 26.83 7.18
N ALA A 312 -4.34 26.84 6.39
CA ALA A 312 -3.22 25.94 6.64
C ALA A 312 -2.62 26.09 8.04
N GLU A 313 -2.46 27.32 8.52
CA GLU A 313 -1.93 27.57 9.87
C GLU A 313 -2.90 27.12 10.96
N GLN A 314 -4.21 27.35 10.79
CA GLN A 314 -5.24 26.85 11.73
C GLN A 314 -5.28 25.33 11.77
N MET A 315 -5.32 24.68 10.60
CA MET A 315 -5.30 23.21 10.50
C MET A 315 -4.04 22.62 11.13
N LYS A 316 -2.86 23.23 10.93
CA LYS A 316 -1.61 22.81 11.59
C LYS A 316 -1.62 23.02 13.10
N ALA A 317 -2.29 24.07 13.59
CA ALA A 317 -2.39 24.35 15.02
C ALA A 317 -3.22 23.26 15.72
N ALA A 318 -4.36 22.87 15.14
CA ALA A 318 -5.27 21.87 15.68
C ALA A 318 -4.62 20.48 15.90
N ILE A 319 -3.57 20.15 15.16
CA ILE A 319 -2.78 18.91 15.37
C ILE A 319 -2.25 18.80 16.80
N LYS A 320 -1.95 19.93 17.46
CA LYS A 320 -1.29 19.96 18.77
C LYS A 320 -2.27 19.79 19.93
N ASP A 321 -3.56 20.01 19.66
CA ASP A 321 -4.60 20.02 20.67
C ASP A 321 -5.28 18.64 20.78
N VAL A 322 -4.77 17.63 20.05
CA VAL A 322 -5.29 16.26 20.08
C VAL A 322 -4.20 15.26 20.42
N ALA A 323 -4.45 14.44 21.44
CA ALA A 323 -3.63 13.27 21.76
C ALA A 323 -4.16 12.04 21.01
N SER A 324 -3.27 11.27 20.39
CA SER A 324 -3.61 10.12 19.57
C SER A 324 -3.20 8.80 20.24
N GLY A 325 -4.16 7.89 20.33
CA GLY A 325 -4.00 6.54 20.84
C GLY A 325 -4.39 5.48 19.81
N GLN A 326 -3.78 4.31 19.93
CA GLN A 326 -4.13 3.15 19.10
C GLN A 326 -3.79 1.85 19.83
N VAL A 327 -4.56 0.80 19.53
CA VAL A 327 -4.30 -0.56 20.00
C VAL A 327 -4.15 -1.48 18.79
N THR A 328 -3.18 -2.40 18.85
CA THR A 328 -2.94 -3.41 17.81
C THR A 328 -2.41 -4.72 18.40
N THR A 329 -2.22 -5.74 17.58
CA THR A 329 -1.74 -7.05 18.01
C THR A 329 -0.26 -7.24 17.67
N ALA A 330 0.51 -7.71 18.65
CA ALA A 330 1.91 -8.05 18.52
C ALA A 330 2.11 -9.26 17.59
N VAL A 331 2.90 -9.10 16.53
CA VAL A 331 3.20 -10.19 15.59
C VAL A 331 4.37 -11.09 16.04
N ARG A 332 5.13 -10.67 17.05
CA ARG A 332 6.32 -11.38 17.56
C ARG A 332 6.71 -10.95 18.97
N ASP A 333 7.53 -11.76 19.61
CA ASP A 333 8.20 -11.41 20.87
C ASP A 333 9.27 -10.33 20.63
N THR A 334 9.26 -9.28 21.47
CA THR A 334 10.29 -8.22 21.44
C THR A 334 10.25 -7.40 22.73
N THR A 335 11.23 -6.52 22.92
CA THR A 335 11.21 -5.52 24.00
C THR A 335 11.42 -4.15 23.36
N VAL A 336 10.46 -3.24 23.56
CA VAL A 336 10.52 -1.88 23.00
C VAL A 336 10.29 -0.88 24.11
N SER A 337 11.19 0.11 24.25
CA SER A 337 11.10 1.16 25.27
C SER A 337 10.93 0.64 26.71
N GLY A 338 11.48 -0.55 26.99
CA GLY A 338 11.39 -1.21 28.30
C GLY A 338 10.09 -2.00 28.54
N VAL A 339 9.19 -2.07 27.56
CA VAL A 339 7.99 -2.91 27.59
C VAL A 339 8.31 -4.26 26.95
N ASP A 340 8.16 -5.34 27.70
CA ASP A 340 8.25 -6.71 27.18
C ASP A 340 6.96 -7.08 26.45
N ILE A 341 7.08 -7.44 25.19
CA ILE A 341 5.97 -7.74 24.28
C ILE A 341 6.06 -9.20 23.89
N LYS A 342 4.95 -9.94 24.05
CA LYS A 342 4.82 -11.31 23.54
C LYS A 342 3.99 -11.34 22.27
N LYS A 343 4.31 -12.30 21.40
CA LYS A 343 3.49 -12.59 20.23
C LYS A 343 2.04 -12.83 20.66
N ASN A 344 1.11 -12.19 19.95
CA ASN A 344 -0.33 -12.18 20.20
C ASN A 344 -0.79 -11.34 21.41
N ASP A 345 0.10 -10.67 22.12
CA ASP A 345 -0.32 -9.62 23.05
C ASP A 345 -0.98 -8.47 22.27
N TYR A 346 -1.91 -7.79 22.92
CA TYR A 346 -2.38 -6.49 22.50
C TYR A 346 -1.44 -5.42 23.03
N ILE A 347 -1.08 -4.48 22.15
CA ILE A 347 -0.15 -3.40 22.42
C ILE A 347 -0.92 -2.08 22.38
N GLY A 348 -0.79 -1.31 23.46
CA GLY A 348 -1.29 0.05 23.59
C GLY A 348 -0.22 1.07 23.22
N MET A 349 -0.56 2.00 22.34
CA MET A 349 0.34 3.06 21.89
C MET A 349 -0.27 4.44 22.12
N VAL A 350 0.54 5.38 22.59
CA VAL A 350 0.20 6.80 22.77
C VAL A 350 1.22 7.63 22.01
N GLU A 351 0.78 8.53 21.13
CA GLU A 351 1.65 9.34 20.27
C GLU A 351 2.65 8.50 19.45
N GLY A 352 2.27 7.26 19.12
CA GLY A 352 3.10 6.32 18.37
C GLY A 352 4.15 5.57 19.20
N ASP A 353 4.26 5.84 20.50
CA ASP A 353 5.10 5.09 21.43
C ASP A 353 4.33 3.93 22.04
N ILE A 354 4.94 2.74 22.05
CA ILE A 354 4.40 1.59 22.78
C ILE A 354 4.52 1.85 24.29
N LYS A 355 3.40 1.82 25.01
CA LYS A 355 3.36 2.03 26.47
C LYS A 355 2.96 0.77 27.23
N ILE A 356 2.14 -0.09 26.63
CA ILE A 356 1.52 -1.24 27.32
C ILE A 356 1.53 -2.47 26.40
N SER A 357 1.71 -3.65 26.98
CA SER A 357 1.51 -4.96 26.34
C SER A 357 0.76 -5.88 27.30
N GLN A 358 -0.42 -6.37 26.91
CA GLN A 358 -1.25 -7.28 27.73
C GLN A 358 -1.96 -8.30 26.85
N THR A 359 -2.54 -9.35 27.45
CA THR A 359 -3.22 -10.43 26.71
C THR A 359 -4.69 -10.14 26.40
N SER A 360 -5.27 -9.10 27.01
CA SER A 360 -6.68 -8.72 26.89
C SER A 360 -6.81 -7.42 26.11
N LEU A 361 -7.58 -7.43 25.02
CA LEU A 361 -7.81 -6.26 24.18
C LEU A 361 -8.50 -5.15 24.98
N GLU A 362 -9.53 -5.52 25.75
CA GLU A 362 -10.29 -4.58 26.58
C GLU A 362 -9.39 -3.91 27.64
N ASP A 363 -8.61 -4.70 28.38
CA ASP A 363 -7.73 -4.15 29.42
C ASP A 363 -6.62 -3.29 28.83
N THR A 364 -6.03 -3.71 27.71
CA THR A 364 -5.01 -2.92 27.01
C THR A 364 -5.58 -1.56 26.60
N THR A 365 -6.81 -1.55 26.10
CA THR A 365 -7.46 -0.32 25.63
C THR A 365 -7.80 0.61 26.78
N VAL A 366 -8.37 0.08 27.87
CA VAL A 366 -8.69 0.86 29.08
C VAL A 366 -7.44 1.47 29.69
N GLU A 367 -6.37 0.69 29.85
CA GLU A 367 -5.12 1.22 30.41
C GLU A 367 -4.44 2.22 29.46
N THR A 368 -4.58 2.05 28.14
CA THR A 368 -4.04 3.02 27.17
C THR A 368 -4.79 4.35 27.25
N LEU A 369 -6.13 4.32 27.34
CA LEU A 369 -6.94 5.52 27.55
C LEU A 369 -6.61 6.21 28.87
N ARG A 370 -6.42 5.46 29.97
CA ARG A 370 -6.00 6.01 31.27
C ARG A 370 -4.65 6.72 31.23
N LEU A 371 -3.75 6.31 30.33
CA LEU A 371 -2.46 7.00 30.13
C LEU A 371 -2.61 8.29 29.32
N MET A 372 -3.72 8.48 28.62
CA MET A 372 -3.99 9.66 27.79
C MET A 372 -4.89 10.68 28.48
N LEU A 373 -5.82 10.21 29.32
CA LEU A 373 -6.79 11.04 30.02
C LEU A 373 -6.17 11.76 31.23
N ASP A 374 -6.54 13.02 31.39
CA ASP A 374 -6.25 13.86 32.55
C ASP A 374 -7.50 14.62 33.01
N GLU A 375 -7.32 15.61 33.89
CA GLU A 375 -8.43 16.39 34.46
C GLU A 375 -9.02 17.44 33.51
N ASP A 376 -8.30 17.76 32.43
CA ASP A 376 -8.70 18.74 31.42
C ASP A 376 -9.30 18.07 30.17
N SER A 377 -9.28 16.73 30.11
CA SER A 377 -9.82 15.95 28.99
C SER A 377 -11.36 16.04 28.97
N GLU A 378 -11.92 16.40 27.81
CA GLU A 378 -13.36 16.59 27.63
C GLU A 378 -13.98 15.51 26.74
N ILE A 379 -13.30 15.12 25.65
CA ILE A 379 -13.88 14.23 24.63
C ILE A 379 -12.91 13.10 24.25
N VAL A 380 -13.46 11.89 24.10
CA VAL A 380 -12.79 10.73 23.52
C VAL A 380 -13.50 10.33 22.24
N THR A 381 -12.91 10.61 21.07
CA THR A 381 -13.40 10.03 19.81
C THR A 381 -12.80 8.63 19.67
N PHE A 382 -13.65 7.61 19.64
CA PHE A 382 -13.27 6.21 19.65
C PHE A 382 -13.66 5.52 18.34
N ILE A 383 -12.66 5.08 17.56
CA ILE A 383 -12.85 4.59 16.20
C ILE A 383 -12.57 3.09 16.09
N LEU A 384 -13.58 2.34 15.64
CA LEU A 384 -13.61 0.88 15.58
C LEU A 384 -13.00 0.35 14.28
N GLY A 385 -12.08 -0.60 14.39
CA GLY A 385 -11.50 -1.33 13.26
C GLY A 385 -12.26 -2.61 12.90
N GLU A 386 -11.70 -3.38 11.98
CA GLU A 386 -12.24 -4.70 11.64
C GLU A 386 -12.12 -5.67 12.82
N GLY A 387 -13.18 -6.46 13.06
CA GLY A 387 -13.17 -7.53 14.06
C GLY A 387 -13.55 -7.11 15.49
N VAL A 388 -13.92 -5.85 15.70
CA VAL A 388 -14.49 -5.34 16.96
C VAL A 388 -15.89 -4.78 16.74
N THR A 389 -16.69 -4.74 17.80
CA THR A 389 -18.09 -4.29 17.73
C THR A 389 -18.33 -3.03 18.57
N LYS A 390 -19.42 -2.33 18.28
CA LYS A 390 -19.86 -1.20 19.10
C LYS A 390 -20.12 -1.61 20.56
N GLU A 391 -20.68 -2.79 20.79
CA GLU A 391 -20.90 -3.33 22.14
C GLU A 391 -19.58 -3.50 22.93
N ASP A 392 -18.47 -3.79 22.25
CA ASP A 392 -17.16 -3.89 22.91
C ASP A 392 -16.64 -2.51 23.32
N ALA A 393 -16.84 -1.49 22.49
CA ALA A 393 -16.49 -0.12 22.82
C ALA A 393 -17.34 0.46 23.96
N GLU A 394 -18.65 0.18 24.00
CA GLU A 394 -19.54 0.60 25.08
C GLU A 394 -19.14 0.01 26.45
N LYS A 395 -18.55 -1.20 26.47
CA LYS A 395 -17.96 -1.78 27.70
C LYS A 395 -16.73 -1.02 28.16
N ILE A 396 -15.88 -0.61 27.22
CA ILE A 396 -14.66 0.18 27.49
C ILE A 396 -15.05 1.57 28.02
N GLU A 397 -15.97 2.25 27.33
CA GLU A 397 -16.57 3.53 27.77
C GLU A 397 -17.08 3.41 29.21
N SER A 398 -17.92 2.41 29.49
CA SER A 398 -18.47 2.19 30.84
C SER A 398 -17.39 2.02 31.92
N ARG A 399 -16.23 1.44 31.57
CA ARG A 399 -15.10 1.30 32.50
C ARG A 399 -14.37 2.61 32.72
N ILE A 400 -14.19 3.42 31.68
CA ILE A 400 -13.50 4.71 31.76
C ILE A 400 -14.36 5.75 32.49
N THR A 401 -15.66 5.84 32.19
CA THR A 401 -16.56 6.83 32.82
C THR A 401 -16.73 6.62 34.34
N ASN A 402 -16.41 5.43 34.86
CA ASN A 402 -16.36 5.22 36.32
C ASN A 402 -15.21 5.99 36.99
N ASP A 403 -14.10 6.20 36.28
CA ASP A 403 -12.90 6.90 36.76
C ASP A 403 -12.89 8.37 36.31
N PHE A 404 -13.49 8.67 35.14
CA PHE A 404 -13.54 9.99 34.51
C PHE A 404 -14.98 10.32 34.11
N SER A 405 -15.78 10.86 35.05
CA SER A 405 -17.21 11.08 34.86
C SER A 405 -17.58 12.19 33.88
N ASP A 406 -16.63 13.07 33.59
CA ASP A 406 -16.87 14.31 32.86
C ASP A 406 -16.47 14.19 31.37
N VAL A 407 -15.90 13.04 30.97
CA VAL A 407 -15.46 12.75 29.60
C VAL A 407 -16.60 12.17 28.77
N GLU A 408 -16.85 12.76 27.60
CA GLU A 408 -17.82 12.26 26.61
C GLU A 408 -17.16 11.33 25.58
N PHE A 409 -17.83 10.22 25.23
CA PHE A 409 -17.34 9.28 24.23
C PHE A 409 -18.13 9.41 22.91
N GLU A 410 -17.40 9.60 21.81
CA GLU A 410 -17.95 9.58 20.46
C GLU A 410 -17.46 8.33 19.71
N ILE A 411 -18.33 7.34 19.52
CA ILE A 411 -17.96 6.06 18.92
C ILE A 411 -18.28 6.04 17.42
N HIS A 412 -17.27 5.82 16.59
CA HIS A 412 -17.37 5.76 15.13
C HIS A 412 -16.88 4.43 14.55
N GLU A 413 -17.51 3.98 13.45
CA GLU A 413 -17.01 2.86 12.67
C GLU A 413 -15.92 3.34 11.70
N GLY A 414 -14.71 2.81 11.82
CA GLY A 414 -13.58 3.11 10.92
C GLY A 414 -13.30 2.00 9.92
N GLY A 415 -13.41 0.73 10.34
CA GLY A 415 -13.20 -0.44 9.48
C GLY A 415 -11.75 -0.59 9.01
N GLN A 416 -10.77 -0.02 9.70
CA GLN A 416 -9.37 -0.24 9.40
C GLN A 416 -8.94 -1.68 9.78
N PRO A 417 -8.08 -2.35 8.96
CA PRO A 417 -7.79 -3.78 9.14
C PRO A 417 -6.72 -4.10 10.20
N VAL A 418 -5.85 -3.15 10.55
CA VAL A 418 -4.67 -3.40 11.41
C VAL A 418 -4.88 -3.02 12.87
N TYR A 419 -5.70 -1.99 13.11
CA TYR A 419 -5.90 -1.42 14.44
C TYR A 419 -7.34 -1.68 14.87
N PRO A 420 -7.58 -2.61 15.81
CA PRO A 420 -8.90 -2.79 16.40
C PRO A 420 -9.48 -1.48 16.91
N TYR A 421 -8.66 -0.62 17.54
CA TYR A 421 -9.09 0.68 18.02
C TYR A 421 -8.06 1.77 17.69
N ILE A 422 -8.58 2.92 17.25
CA ILE A 422 -7.88 4.20 17.17
C ILE A 422 -8.71 5.18 17.99
N PHE A 423 -8.08 6.03 18.79
CA PHE A 423 -8.81 7.04 19.57
C PHE A 423 -8.08 8.36 19.64
N SER A 424 -8.83 9.44 19.77
CA SER A 424 -8.35 10.75 20.20
C SER A 424 -8.74 11.02 21.65
N VAL A 425 -7.96 11.85 22.32
CA VAL A 425 -8.34 12.53 23.55
C VAL A 425 -8.08 14.02 23.32
N GLU A 426 -9.08 14.84 23.62
CA GLU A 426 -9.08 16.30 23.48
C GLU A 426 -9.40 16.97 24.82
#